data_AF-A0A2M6XUI1-F1
#
_entry.id   AF-A0A2M6XUI1-F1
#
_cell.length_a   1.000
_cell.length_b   1.000
_cell.length_c   1.000
_cell.angle_alpha   90.00
_cell.angle_beta   90.00
_cell.angle_gamma   90.00
#
_symmetry.space_group_name_H-M   'P 1'
#
loop_
_entity.id
_entity.type
_entity.pdbx_description
1 polymer ?
#
loop_
_entity_poly.entity_id
_entity_poly.type
_entity_poly.pdbx_seq_one_letter_code
_entity_poly.pdbx_strand_id
1 'polypeptide(L)'
;MKIAFYQPGIMRLLAKSNFLEYIGVRKIILHTPMTNKSLGKQGEDIAEKYLKDRGYKILVRNFTKRPWGEIDIVAEKKAKPFSFLQTKLVFVEVKSIVKRNDFFPEDQITDKKQNQLRKMAQIYLSTNKLPLSTAYQIDILAIEFDGNSQVIAIRHQPNAIEDNY
;
A
#
# COMPACT_ATOMS: atom_id res chain seq x y z
N MET A 1 -18.62 36.87 -11.02
CA MET A 1 -17.61 36.27 -10.14
C MET A 1 -16.43 35.83 -11.01
N LYS A 2 -15.28 36.49 -10.96
CA LYS A 2 -14.09 36.14 -11.76
C LYS A 2 -13.33 35.01 -11.04
N ILE A 3 -13.21 33.84 -11.66
CA ILE A 3 -12.37 32.75 -11.17
C ILE A 3 -10.95 33.04 -11.67
N ALA A 4 -10.01 33.29 -10.76
CA ALA A 4 -8.60 33.41 -11.08
C ALA A 4 -7.92 32.04 -10.95
N PHE A 5 -7.38 31.52 -12.04
CA PHE A 5 -6.51 30.34 -12.01
C PHE A 5 -5.08 30.80 -11.69
N TYR A 6 -4.58 30.45 -10.51
CA TYR A 6 -3.20 30.75 -10.10
C TYR A 6 -2.27 29.56 -10.38
N GLN A 7 -1.10 29.86 -10.93
CA GLN A 7 -0.06 28.87 -11.20
C GLN A 7 0.56 28.32 -9.91
N PRO A 8 1.00 27.04 -9.87
CA PRO A 8 1.45 26.36 -8.64
C PRO A 8 2.57 27.07 -7.88
N GLY A 9 3.45 27.80 -8.58
CA GLY A 9 4.56 28.55 -7.97
C GLY A 9 4.12 29.75 -7.13
N ILE A 10 3.02 30.41 -7.48
CA ILE A 10 2.52 31.62 -6.80
C ILE A 10 1.90 31.26 -5.44
N MET A 11 1.26 30.09 -5.33
CA MET A 11 0.65 29.61 -4.08
C MET A 11 1.67 29.36 -2.96
N ARG A 12 2.91 29.00 -3.30
CA ARG A 12 3.97 28.75 -2.32
C ARG A 12 4.47 30.02 -1.63
N LEU A 13 4.32 31.18 -2.30
CA LEU A 13 4.67 32.49 -1.75
C LEU A 13 3.55 33.05 -0.85
N LEU A 14 2.29 32.80 -1.20
CA LEU A 14 1.12 33.31 -0.48
C LEU A 14 0.87 32.59 0.86
N ALA A 15 1.34 31.35 1.03
CA ALA A 15 1.22 30.62 2.30
C ALA A 15 2.12 31.16 3.43
N LYS A 16 3.02 32.12 3.14
CA LYS A 16 3.89 32.77 4.15
C LYS A 16 3.34 34.10 4.67
N SER A 17 2.21 34.59 4.16
CA SER A 17 1.60 35.84 4.61
C SER A 17 0.10 35.65 4.86
N ASN A 18 -0.45 36.34 5.87
CA ASN A 18 -1.87 36.33 6.26
C ASN A 18 -2.82 36.93 5.20
N PHE A 19 -2.44 36.91 3.92
CA PHE A 19 -3.17 37.54 2.82
C PHE A 19 -4.54 36.87 2.54
N LEU A 20 -4.66 35.57 2.82
CA LEU A 20 -5.90 34.81 2.60
C LEU A 20 -7.01 35.17 3.60
N GLU A 21 -6.67 35.69 4.78
CA GLU A 21 -7.64 36.12 5.80
C GLU A 21 -8.26 37.48 5.44
N TYR A 22 -7.46 38.37 4.82
CA TYR A 22 -7.85 39.74 4.46
C TYR A 22 -8.94 39.84 3.39
N ILE A 23 -9.05 38.86 2.49
CA ILE A 23 -10.02 38.88 1.37
C ILE A 23 -11.33 38.13 1.65
N GLY A 24 -11.57 37.71 2.90
CA GLY A 24 -12.86 37.13 3.31
C GLY A 24 -13.18 35.76 2.69
N VAL A 25 -12.19 35.09 2.11
CA VAL A 25 -12.37 33.77 1.51
C VAL A 25 -12.32 32.73 2.63
N ARG A 26 -13.47 32.10 2.95
CA ARG A 26 -13.52 30.95 3.87
C ARG A 26 -12.53 29.90 3.38
N LYS A 27 -11.41 29.76 4.10
CA LYS A 27 -10.41 28.68 4.06
C LYS A 27 -10.58 27.81 2.81
N ILE A 28 -10.08 28.28 1.66
CA ILE A 28 -9.87 27.39 0.52
C ILE A 28 -8.87 26.37 1.05
N ILE A 29 -9.35 25.16 1.33
CA ILE A 29 -8.48 24.01 1.51
C ILE A 29 -7.79 23.88 0.16
N LEU A 30 -6.60 24.46 0.04
CA LEU A 30 -5.70 24.23 -1.07
C LEU A 30 -5.35 22.75 -0.99
N HIS A 31 -6.19 21.92 -1.62
CA HIS A 31 -6.00 20.49 -1.68
C HIS A 31 -4.77 20.28 -2.54
N THR A 32 -3.62 20.23 -1.87
CA THR A 32 -2.37 19.92 -2.54
C THR A 32 -2.44 18.42 -2.81
N PRO A 33 -2.47 17.98 -4.08
CA PRO A 33 -2.50 16.55 -4.38
C PRO A 33 -1.30 15.91 -3.69
N MET A 34 -1.54 14.86 -2.91
CA MET A 34 -0.48 14.17 -2.21
C MET A 34 0.54 13.62 -3.22
N THR A 35 1.80 13.62 -2.81
CA THR A 35 2.85 12.97 -3.61
C THR A 35 2.61 11.46 -3.66
N ASN A 36 3.07 10.78 -4.71
CA ASN A 36 3.01 9.32 -4.80
C ASN A 36 3.64 8.62 -3.58
N LYS A 37 4.70 9.20 -2.99
CA LYS A 37 5.36 8.66 -1.81
C LYS A 37 4.48 8.76 -0.54
N SER A 38 3.80 9.89 -0.34
CA SER A 38 2.86 10.04 0.78
C SER A 38 1.64 9.15 0.62
N LEU A 39 1.14 9.00 -0.62
CA LEU A 39 0.02 8.11 -0.92
C LEU A 39 0.39 6.64 -0.66
N GLY A 40 1.57 6.21 -1.11
CA GLY A 40 2.10 4.87 -0.84
C GLY A 40 2.16 4.55 0.65
N LYS A 41 2.74 5.45 1.45
CA LYS A 41 2.80 5.29 2.91
C LYS A 41 1.40 5.21 3.54
N GLN A 42 0.48 6.08 3.13
CA GLN A 42 -0.90 6.04 3.61
C GLN A 42 -1.58 4.71 3.25
N GLY A 43 -1.35 4.20 2.04
CA GLY A 43 -1.83 2.89 1.61
C GLY A 43 -1.31 1.76 2.50
N GLU A 44 -0.02 1.74 2.83
CA GLU A 44 0.55 0.76 3.77
C GLU A 44 -0.09 0.85 5.17
N ASP A 45 -0.31 2.06 5.68
CA ASP A 45 -0.94 2.27 7.00
C ASP A 45 -2.39 1.76 7.01
N ILE A 46 -3.15 2.01 5.93
CA ILE A 46 -4.52 1.51 5.76
C ILE A 46 -4.51 -0.01 5.62
N ALA A 47 -3.58 -0.56 4.84
CA ALA A 47 -3.42 -2.00 4.64
C ALA A 47 -3.15 -2.72 5.97
N GLU A 48 -2.25 -2.18 6.80
CA GLU A 48 -1.95 -2.71 8.13
C GLU A 48 -3.23 -2.78 8.99
N LYS A 49 -3.98 -1.67 9.05
CA LYS A 49 -5.24 -1.61 9.80
C LYS A 49 -6.26 -2.63 9.26
N TYR A 50 -6.44 -2.66 7.95
CA TYR A 50 -7.36 -3.58 7.27
C TYR A 50 -7.08 -5.06 7.61
N LEU A 51 -5.80 -5.43 7.64
CA LEU A 51 -5.35 -6.78 7.99
C LEU A 51 -5.57 -7.08 9.47
N LYS A 52 -5.21 -6.17 10.37
CA LYS A 52 -5.44 -6.31 11.82
C LYS A 52 -6.92 -6.52 12.13
N ASP A 53 -7.80 -5.71 11.52
CA ASP A 53 -9.26 -5.81 11.68
C ASP A 53 -9.81 -7.17 11.21
N ARG A 54 -9.05 -7.92 10.40
CA ARG A 54 -9.38 -9.28 9.90
C ARG A 54 -8.63 -10.40 10.61
N GLY A 55 -8.04 -10.11 11.76
CA GLY A 55 -7.38 -11.10 12.61
C GLY A 55 -5.99 -11.52 12.13
N TYR A 56 -5.36 -10.74 11.25
CA TYR A 56 -3.95 -10.92 10.94
C TYR A 56 -3.10 -10.29 12.05
N LYS A 57 -2.04 -10.98 12.44
CA LYS A 57 -0.99 -10.45 13.32
C LYS A 57 0.13 -9.90 12.45
N ILE A 58 0.37 -8.59 12.50
CA ILE A 58 1.47 -7.97 11.76
C ILE A 58 2.79 -8.33 12.45
N LEU A 59 3.71 -8.93 11.69
CA LEU A 59 5.04 -9.31 12.18
C LEU A 59 6.07 -8.26 11.82
N VAL A 60 6.06 -7.79 10.57
CA VAL A 60 7.03 -6.83 10.02
C VAL A 60 6.34 -5.93 9.00
N ARG A 61 6.74 -4.66 8.95
CA ARG A 61 6.47 -3.75 7.83
C ARG A 61 7.77 -3.39 7.14
N ASN A 62 7.72 -3.16 5.82
CA ASN A 62 8.84 -2.73 5.00
C ASN A 62 10.07 -3.64 5.16
N PHE A 63 9.88 -4.95 4.97
CA PHE A 63 10.96 -5.92 5.02
C PHE A 63 11.83 -5.81 3.77
N THR A 64 12.95 -5.09 3.87
CA THR A 64 13.88 -4.88 2.75
C THR A 64 15.15 -5.72 2.91
N LYS A 65 15.58 -6.36 1.82
CA LYS A 65 16.90 -7.00 1.71
C LYS A 65 17.53 -6.59 0.40
N ARG A 66 18.58 -5.76 0.45
CA ARG A 66 19.34 -5.34 -0.74
C ARG A 66 20.36 -6.41 -1.12
N PRO A 67 20.54 -6.72 -2.42
CA PRO A 67 19.92 -6.07 -3.59
C PRO A 67 18.60 -6.71 -4.06
N TRP A 68 18.02 -7.64 -3.30
CA TRP A 68 16.95 -8.53 -3.76
C TRP A 68 15.58 -7.87 -3.86
N GLY A 69 15.16 -7.07 -2.88
CA GLY A 69 13.85 -6.44 -2.90
C GLY A 69 13.28 -6.10 -1.53
N GLU A 70 11.96 -5.95 -1.53
CA GLU A 70 11.16 -5.61 -0.35
C GLU A 70 9.81 -6.33 -0.34
N ILE A 71 9.24 -6.46 0.85
CA ILE A 71 7.85 -6.86 1.10
C ILE A 71 7.24 -5.81 2.03
N ASP A 72 6.11 -5.23 1.64
CA ASP A 72 5.49 -4.13 2.38
C ASP A 72 4.99 -4.57 3.76
N ILE A 73 4.33 -5.72 3.84
CA ILE A 73 3.84 -6.28 5.10
C ILE A 73 4.09 -7.79 5.16
N VAL A 74 4.66 -8.25 6.27
CA VAL A 74 4.67 -9.66 6.66
C VAL A 74 3.74 -9.84 7.85
N ALA A 75 2.79 -10.74 7.71
CA ALA A 75 1.80 -11.04 8.73
C ALA A 75 1.67 -12.54 8.97
N GLU A 76 1.04 -12.89 10.09
CA GLU A 76 0.62 -14.24 10.42
C GLU A 76 -0.90 -14.28 10.49
N LYS A 77 -1.50 -15.33 9.92
CA LYS A 77 -2.94 -15.59 10.04
C LYS A 77 -3.16 -16.97 10.65
N LYS A 78 -4.09 -17.07 11.59
CA LYS A 78 -4.61 -18.37 12.03
C LYS A 78 -5.18 -19.12 10.84
N ALA A 79 -4.89 -20.41 10.76
CA ALA A 79 -5.47 -21.26 9.75
C ALA A 79 -6.98 -21.43 9.99
N LYS A 80 -7.71 -21.85 8.95
CA LYS A 80 -9.15 -22.11 9.08
C LYS A 80 -9.37 -23.30 10.03
N PRO A 81 -10.53 -23.36 10.72
CA PRO A 81 -10.97 -24.60 11.35
C PRO A 81 -10.88 -25.74 10.35
N PHE A 82 -10.38 -26.90 10.78
CA PHE A 82 -10.11 -28.09 9.95
C PHE A 82 -8.89 -28.03 9.02
N SER A 83 -8.05 -27.00 9.12
CA SER A 83 -6.72 -27.01 8.48
C SER A 83 -5.73 -27.85 9.31
N PHE A 84 -4.87 -28.64 8.65
CA PHE A 84 -3.75 -29.32 9.29
C PHE A 84 -2.68 -28.36 9.85
N LEU A 85 -2.67 -27.12 9.38
CA LEU A 85 -1.76 -26.07 9.84
C LEU A 85 -2.42 -25.26 10.95
N GLN A 86 -1.64 -24.75 11.91
CA GLN A 86 -2.15 -23.88 12.97
C GLN A 86 -2.16 -22.41 12.54
N THR A 87 -1.08 -21.96 11.89
CA THR A 87 -0.92 -20.61 11.36
C THR A 87 -0.27 -20.67 9.97
N LYS A 88 -0.37 -19.58 9.22
CA LYS A 88 0.35 -19.38 7.97
C LYS A 88 0.96 -17.99 7.92
N LEU A 89 2.13 -17.88 7.30
CA LEU A 89 2.71 -16.58 6.95
C LEU A 89 1.98 -16.01 5.74
N VAL A 90 1.80 -14.69 5.75
CA VAL A 90 1.19 -13.93 4.67
C VAL A 90 2.12 -12.78 4.35
N PHE A 91 2.69 -12.81 3.14
CA PHE A 91 3.45 -11.71 2.58
C PHE A 91 2.50 -10.87 1.74
N VAL A 92 2.43 -9.57 1.97
CA VAL A 92 1.47 -8.68 1.29
C VAL A 92 2.24 -7.60 0.56
N GLU A 93 1.96 -7.48 -0.73
CA GLU A 93 2.28 -6.29 -1.52
C GLU A 93 1.07 -5.34 -1.50
N VAL A 94 1.32 -4.07 -1.18
CA VAL A 94 0.31 -3.03 -1.09
C VAL A 94 0.40 -2.13 -2.32
N LYS A 95 -0.70 -2.00 -3.07
CA LYS A 95 -0.78 -1.07 -4.21
C LYS A 95 -1.68 0.10 -3.87
N SER A 96 -1.13 1.31 -3.91
CA SER A 96 -1.93 2.54 -3.82
C SER A 96 -2.30 3.00 -5.21
N ILE A 97 -3.59 2.99 -5.53
CA ILE A 97 -4.11 3.27 -6.88
C ILE A 97 -4.96 4.52 -6.78
N VAL A 98 -4.64 5.57 -7.54
CA VAL A 98 -5.58 6.68 -7.72
C VAL A 98 -6.52 6.29 -8.84
N LYS A 99 -7.82 6.20 -8.56
CA LYS A 99 -8.81 5.81 -9.54
C LYS A 99 -8.78 6.80 -10.71
N ARG A 100 -8.36 6.27 -11.85
CA ARG A 100 -8.52 6.85 -13.18
C ARG A 100 -9.74 6.16 -13.81
N ASN A 101 -10.31 6.72 -14.87
CA ASN A 101 -11.49 6.11 -15.51
C ASN A 101 -11.21 4.69 -16.06
N ASP A 102 -9.93 4.29 -16.16
CA ASP A 102 -9.48 2.99 -16.66
C ASP A 102 -8.48 2.33 -15.68
N PHE A 103 -8.50 0.99 -15.62
CA PHE A 103 -7.47 0.17 -14.95
C PHE A 103 -6.41 -0.18 -15.99
N PHE A 104 -5.17 0.22 -15.74
CA PHE A 104 -4.12 0.09 -16.76
C PHE A 104 -3.26 -1.17 -16.56
N PRO A 105 -2.59 -1.68 -17.60
CA PRO A 105 -1.65 -2.79 -17.47
C PRO A 105 -0.56 -2.55 -16.41
N GLU A 106 -0.11 -1.32 -16.18
CA GLU A 106 0.85 -1.01 -15.11
C GLU A 106 0.30 -1.23 -13.69
N ASP A 107 -1.03 -1.28 -13.54
CA ASP A 107 -1.68 -1.57 -12.26
C ASP A 107 -1.65 -3.08 -11.95
N GLN A 108 -1.23 -3.94 -12.89
CA GLN A 108 -1.00 -5.37 -12.67
C GLN A 108 0.38 -5.64 -12.03
N ILE A 109 0.56 -6.79 -11.40
CA ILE A 109 1.87 -7.23 -10.92
C ILE A 109 2.59 -8.03 -12.00
N THR A 110 3.68 -7.46 -12.49
CA THR A 110 4.54 -8.08 -13.50
C THR A 110 5.19 -9.36 -13.00
N ASP A 111 5.48 -10.30 -13.89
CA ASP A 111 6.15 -11.57 -13.54
C ASP A 111 7.48 -11.35 -12.81
N LYS A 112 8.22 -10.30 -13.18
CA LYS A 112 9.44 -9.89 -12.50
C LYS A 112 9.19 -9.60 -11.01
N LYS A 113 8.13 -8.84 -10.70
CA LYS A 113 7.75 -8.52 -9.33
C LYS A 113 7.19 -9.73 -8.59
N GLN A 114 6.44 -10.62 -9.27
CA GLN A 114 6.02 -11.89 -8.67
C GLN A 114 7.21 -12.76 -8.25
N ASN A 115 8.19 -12.93 -9.14
CA ASN A 115 9.42 -13.67 -8.85
C ASN A 115 10.24 -13.02 -7.73
N GLN A 116 10.29 -11.69 -7.69
CA GLN A 116 10.91 -10.96 -6.59
C GLN A 116 10.21 -11.25 -5.25
N LEU A 117 8.88 -11.24 -5.21
CA LEU A 117 8.11 -11.51 -3.99
C LEU A 117 8.32 -12.95 -3.49
N ARG A 118 8.29 -13.96 -4.38
CA ARG A 118 8.65 -15.36 -4.03
C ARG A 118 10.04 -15.44 -3.42
N LYS A 119 11.04 -14.83 -4.07
CA LYS A 119 12.41 -14.81 -3.58
C LYS A 119 12.53 -14.13 -2.21
N MET A 120 11.84 -13.01 -2.02
CA MET A 120 11.83 -12.29 -0.76
C MET A 120 11.14 -13.07 0.36
N ALA A 121 10.10 -13.85 0.06
CA ALA A 121 9.47 -14.76 1.00
C ALA A 121 10.47 -15.82 1.49
N GLN A 122 11.19 -16.48 0.57
CA GLN A 122 12.23 -17.46 0.90
C GLN A 122 13.37 -16.83 1.74
N ILE A 123 13.79 -15.61 1.40
CA ILE A 123 14.79 -14.85 2.17
C ILE A 123 14.27 -14.54 3.57
N TYR A 124 12.99 -14.19 3.73
CA TYR A 124 12.39 -13.97 5.04
C TYR A 124 12.40 -15.25 5.88
N LEU A 125 11.99 -16.39 5.31
CA LEU A 125 12.03 -17.69 6.00
C LEU A 125 13.45 -18.01 6.48
N SER A 126 14.43 -17.89 5.57
CA SER A 126 15.84 -18.17 5.85
C SER A 126 16.41 -17.23 6.92
N THR A 127 16.11 -15.93 6.82
CA THR A 127 16.56 -14.90 7.78
C THR A 127 16.03 -15.19 9.19
N ASN A 128 14.80 -15.69 9.29
CA ASN A 128 14.15 -15.99 10.57
C ASN A 128 14.33 -17.46 10.99
N LYS A 129 15.20 -18.22 10.32
CA LYS A 129 15.48 -19.64 10.61
C LYS A 129 14.23 -20.53 10.58
N LEU A 130 13.27 -20.18 9.74
CA LEU A 130 12.07 -20.98 9.51
C LEU A 130 12.36 -22.04 8.43
N PRO A 131 11.78 -23.26 8.54
CA PRO A 131 11.87 -24.25 7.48
C PRO A 131 11.39 -23.69 6.15
N LEU A 132 12.04 -24.04 5.03
CA LEU A 132 11.56 -23.63 3.70
C LEU A 132 10.20 -24.26 3.35
N SER A 133 9.83 -25.35 4.04
CA SER A 133 8.50 -25.96 3.98
C SER A 133 7.43 -25.22 4.80
N THR A 134 7.78 -24.11 5.45
CA THR A 134 6.81 -23.28 6.18
C THR A 134 5.74 -22.80 5.23
N ALA A 135 4.49 -23.13 5.52
CA ALA A 135 3.36 -22.69 4.71
C ALA A 135 3.23 -21.17 4.71
N TYR A 136 3.21 -20.59 3.51
CA TYR A 136 2.99 -19.17 3.33
C TYR A 136 2.09 -18.89 2.13
N GLN A 137 1.64 -17.64 2.04
CA GLN A 137 0.99 -17.11 0.85
C GLN A 137 1.50 -15.71 0.52
N ILE A 138 1.32 -15.30 -0.74
CA ILE A 138 1.58 -13.95 -1.19
C ILE A 138 0.25 -13.33 -1.64
N ASP A 139 -0.13 -12.26 -0.96
CA ASP A 139 -1.36 -11.51 -1.19
C ASP A 139 -1.07 -10.17 -1.89
N ILE A 140 -2.04 -9.68 -2.65
CA ILE A 140 -2.07 -8.30 -3.12
C ILE A 140 -3.19 -7.57 -2.40
N LEU A 141 -2.88 -6.38 -1.87
CA LEU A 141 -3.86 -5.51 -1.24
C LEU A 141 -3.85 -4.14 -1.93
N ALA A 142 -4.86 -3.88 -2.74
CA ALA A 142 -5.00 -2.61 -3.43
C ALA A 142 -5.86 -1.64 -2.60
N ILE A 143 -5.33 -0.44 -2.38
CA ILE A 143 -6.03 0.69 -1.77
C ILE A 143 -6.32 1.70 -2.88
N GLU A 144 -7.60 1.85 -3.21
CA GLU A 144 -8.04 2.80 -4.21
C GLU A 144 -8.39 4.13 -3.55
N PHE A 145 -7.85 5.20 -4.12
CA PHE A 145 -8.08 6.58 -3.72
C PHE A 145 -8.80 7.35 -4.82
N ASP A 146 -9.62 8.33 -4.45
CA ASP A 146 -10.10 9.34 -5.39
C ASP A 146 -9.04 10.42 -5.67
N GLY A 147 -9.35 11.38 -6.55
CA GLY A 147 -8.49 12.52 -6.85
C GLY A 147 -8.21 13.45 -5.65
N ASN A 148 -8.97 13.30 -4.56
CA ASN A 148 -8.81 14.03 -3.30
C ASN A 148 -8.08 13.18 -2.23
N SER A 149 -7.43 12.10 -2.65
CA SER A 149 -6.73 11.17 -1.77
C SER A 149 -7.60 10.51 -0.68
N GLN A 150 -8.90 10.45 -0.89
CA GLN A 150 -9.82 9.74 -0.01
C GLN A 150 -9.93 8.28 -0.46
N VAL A 151 -9.91 7.35 0.49
CA VAL A 151 -10.08 5.92 0.21
C VAL A 151 -11.50 5.68 -0.30
N ILE A 152 -11.61 5.06 -1.48
CA ILE A 152 -12.90 4.68 -2.09
C ILE A 152 -13.12 3.18 -2.09
N ALA A 153 -12.06 2.37 -2.12
CA ALA A 153 -12.17 0.92 -2.08
C ALA A 153 -10.89 0.29 -1.53
N ILE A 154 -11.06 -0.89 -0.93
CA ILE A 154 -9.95 -1.78 -0.55
C ILE A 154 -10.24 -3.14 -1.17
N ARG A 155 -9.32 -3.63 -2.00
CA ARG A 155 -9.41 -4.94 -2.65
C ARG A 155 -8.28 -5.83 -2.17
N HIS A 156 -8.66 -6.90 -1.47
CA HIS A 156 -7.72 -7.92 -1.00
C HIS A 156 -7.85 -9.15 -1.88
N GLN A 157 -6.75 -9.54 -2.53
CA GLN A 157 -6.62 -10.79 -3.28
C GLN A 157 -5.67 -11.73 -2.51
N PRO A 158 -6.22 -12.67 -1.71
CA PRO A 158 -5.41 -13.69 -1.07
C PRO A 158 -4.86 -14.69 -2.09
N ASN A 159 -3.66 -15.24 -1.85
CA ASN A 159 -3.01 -16.17 -2.79
C ASN A 159 -2.94 -15.61 -4.22
N ALA A 160 -2.63 -14.31 -4.36
CA ALA A 160 -2.57 -13.67 -5.67
C ALA A 160 -1.39 -14.20 -6.51
N ILE A 161 -0.35 -14.70 -5.86
CA ILE A 161 0.85 -15.24 -6.49
C ILE A 161 1.09 -16.64 -5.93
N GLU A 162 1.01 -17.63 -6.80
CA GLU A 162 1.32 -19.03 -6.48
C GLU A 162 2.84 -19.19 -6.28
N ASP A 163 3.24 -20.00 -5.31
CA ASP A 163 4.62 -20.47 -5.20
C ASP A 163 4.78 -21.75 -6.03
N ASN A 164 5.68 -21.72 -7.00
CA ASN A 164 5.81 -22.79 -8.01
C ASN A 164 6.98 -23.75 -7.68
N TYR A 165 7.37 -23.86 -6.41
CA TYR A 165 8.52 -24.65 -5.97
C TYR A 165 8.13 -25.75 -4.98
#